data_AF-A0A820D1N3-F1
#
_entry.id   AF-A0A820D1N3-F1
#
_cell.length_a   1.000
_cell.length_b   1.000
_cell.length_c   1.000
_cell.angle_alpha   90.00
_cell.angle_beta   90.00
_cell.angle_gamma   90.00
#
_symmetry.space_group_name_H-M   'P 1'
#
loop_
_entity.id
_entity.type
_entity.pdbx_description
1 polymer ?
#
loop_
_entity_poly.entity_id
_entity_poly.type
_entity_poly.pdbx_seq_one_letter_code
_entity_poly.pdbx_strand_id
1 'polypeptide(L)'
;MASNSQQNYIRPQRIPVSSAIPSAKLTLSSLPRRPVPIPVPAGSSVRLEHLYTNHFTCQFAKNLPLYQYDVAIEEMGFKSKEWYEVKGRSRCALIMQSMIATGIFLPEVIVWYDEQKCLYSTSIIQTPKLFTSGDGQNRLNIKSLGNQWSTNDIYGYINNQAHEYPYDAVRILETLLKKSLQNQIQVVNNTCYFVNQKPKTLTGGFIERLGFIQALNLASGRITLNVQTKLTTFYPEMPLLDFIHMQIGANRIPNENECKKLNRILKNCLVVTQQSNWKQAYEIDQFINKRPGDIKIESGQTLIQYFHDAKNITLTMTNYPCIQVYLPNEYHKPCHLPVEICRIKAWQVYDKLLSKVQEGQGPRKYIPQPNERYDAIMNVIRQCDYNLTSNRLCREVGFQIDDKEMLQVNARLLSQPQIQTGPNSTANIRIGRIPLDGHLFTPKPISKLAITYFGTNSKQDNGTMDTFIQTLLN
;
A
#
# COMPACT_ATOMS: atom_id res chain seq x y z
N MET A 1 -43.32 25.57 -11.23
CA MET A 1 -43.66 24.18 -11.59
C MET A 1 -42.36 23.47 -11.96
N ALA A 2 -41.73 22.80 -11.00
CA ALA A 2 -40.47 22.08 -11.20
C ALA A 2 -40.79 20.62 -11.51
N SER A 3 -40.53 20.19 -12.74
CA SER A 3 -40.71 18.80 -13.17
C SER A 3 -39.58 17.95 -12.61
N ASN A 4 -39.90 17.14 -11.60
CA ASN A 4 -39.09 15.99 -11.17
C ASN A 4 -39.02 14.97 -12.32
N SER A 5 -37.96 15.02 -13.13
CA SER A 5 -37.64 13.93 -14.05
C SER A 5 -36.95 12.81 -13.27
N GLN A 6 -37.73 11.91 -12.69
CA GLN A 6 -37.23 10.61 -12.24
C GLN A 6 -36.74 9.84 -13.49
N GLN A 7 -35.43 9.80 -13.72
CA GLN A 7 -34.87 8.88 -14.72
C GLN A 7 -35.04 7.46 -14.17
N ASN A 8 -35.97 6.71 -14.77
CA ASN A 8 -36.22 5.31 -14.47
C ASN A 8 -34.94 4.50 -14.76
N TYR A 9 -34.32 3.99 -13.70
CA TYR A 9 -33.19 3.08 -13.77
C TYR A 9 -33.68 1.69 -14.18
N ILE A 10 -33.43 1.30 -15.43
CA ILE A 10 -33.69 -0.05 -15.93
C ILE A 10 -32.36 -0.81 -15.89
N ARG A 11 -32.28 -1.87 -15.08
CA ARG A 11 -31.08 -2.70 -14.93
C ARG A 11 -30.81 -3.49 -16.23
N PRO A 12 -29.78 -3.17 -17.03
CA PRO A 12 -29.46 -3.93 -18.22
C PRO A 12 -28.62 -5.17 -17.89
N GLN A 13 -28.54 -6.12 -18.83
CA GLN A 13 -27.70 -7.30 -18.69
C GLN A 13 -26.22 -6.91 -18.57
N ARG A 14 -25.52 -7.57 -17.64
CA ARG A 14 -24.11 -7.33 -17.30
C ARG A 14 -23.22 -7.73 -18.49
N ILE A 15 -22.52 -6.76 -19.09
CA ILE A 15 -21.45 -7.03 -20.06
C ILE A 15 -20.11 -7.05 -19.28
N PRO A 16 -19.38 -8.18 -19.25
CA PRO A 16 -18.14 -8.28 -18.50
C PRO A 16 -17.06 -7.34 -19.10
N VAL A 17 -16.42 -6.54 -18.24
CA VAL A 17 -15.23 -5.76 -18.62
C VAL A 17 -14.02 -6.69 -18.63
N SER A 18 -13.28 -6.76 -19.74
CA SER A 18 -12.14 -7.68 -19.95
C SER A 18 -10.99 -7.51 -18.95
N SER A 19 -10.95 -6.42 -18.18
CA SER A 19 -9.82 -6.04 -17.32
C SER A 19 -10.21 -5.59 -15.92
N ALA A 20 -11.47 -5.74 -15.51
CA ALA A 20 -11.76 -5.66 -14.09
C ALA A 20 -10.95 -6.78 -13.42
N ILE A 21 -10.07 -6.45 -12.47
CA ILE A 21 -9.39 -7.46 -11.65
C ILE A 21 -10.48 -8.46 -11.23
N PRO A 22 -10.38 -9.74 -11.63
CA PRO A 22 -11.41 -10.70 -11.32
C PRO A 22 -11.63 -10.66 -9.81
N SER A 23 -12.87 -10.45 -9.37
CA SER A 23 -13.30 -10.66 -7.98
C SER A 23 -13.02 -12.09 -7.49
N ALA A 24 -12.49 -12.96 -8.37
CA ALA A 24 -12.03 -14.30 -8.13
C ALA A 24 -10.77 -14.34 -7.24
N LYS A 25 -10.94 -13.95 -5.98
CA LYS A 25 -10.25 -14.55 -4.82
C LYS A 25 -10.94 -14.25 -3.48
N LEU A 26 -12.20 -13.80 -3.49
CA LEU A 26 -13.07 -13.88 -2.34
C LEU A 26 -14.25 -14.77 -2.72
N THR A 27 -14.12 -16.06 -2.41
CA THR A 27 -15.24 -17.00 -2.51
C THR A 27 -16.29 -16.61 -1.46
N LEU A 28 -17.56 -16.92 -1.70
CA LEU A 28 -18.65 -16.71 -0.72
C LEU A 28 -18.35 -17.34 0.65
N SER A 29 -17.47 -18.35 0.68
CA SER A 29 -16.97 -19.01 1.89
C SER A 29 -15.83 -18.28 2.61
N SER A 30 -15.12 -17.34 1.97
CA SER A 30 -14.03 -16.56 2.59
C SER A 30 -14.50 -15.23 3.21
N LEU A 31 -15.80 -14.94 3.17
CA LEU A 31 -16.38 -13.71 3.69
C LEU A 31 -17.04 -13.98 5.04
N PRO A 32 -16.93 -13.06 6.02
CA PRO A 32 -17.71 -13.16 7.24
C PRO A 32 -19.19 -13.13 6.85
N ARG A 33 -19.87 -14.28 6.96
CA ARG A 33 -21.33 -14.33 6.95
C ARG A 33 -21.82 -13.27 7.93
N ARG A 34 -22.88 -12.55 7.58
CA ARG A 34 -23.54 -11.61 8.51
C ARG A 34 -23.61 -12.31 9.88
N PRO A 35 -22.96 -11.77 10.94
CA PRO A 35 -22.97 -12.46 12.21
C PRO A 35 -24.44 -12.63 12.59
N VAL A 36 -24.89 -13.88 12.67
CA VAL A 36 -26.18 -14.16 13.30
C VAL A 36 -26.05 -13.58 14.70
N PRO A 37 -26.98 -12.72 15.15
CA PRO A 37 -26.95 -12.23 16.52
C PRO A 37 -26.90 -13.46 17.43
N ILE A 38 -25.76 -13.69 18.09
CA ILE A 38 -25.62 -14.80 19.03
C ILE A 38 -26.57 -14.46 20.18
N PRO A 39 -27.67 -15.22 20.39
CA PRO A 39 -28.58 -14.96 21.48
C PRO A 39 -27.80 -14.99 22.79
N VAL A 40 -28.05 -14.01 23.66
CA VAL A 40 -27.45 -14.00 25.00
C VAL A 40 -28.07 -15.16 25.78
N PRO A 41 -27.28 -16.09 26.35
CA PRO A 41 -27.80 -17.05 27.30
C PRO A 41 -28.41 -16.29 28.48
N ALA A 42 -29.68 -16.52 28.76
CA ALA A 42 -30.38 -15.91 29.88
C ALA A 42 -29.56 -16.11 31.17
N GLY A 43 -29.24 -15.03 31.89
CA GLY A 43 -28.51 -15.07 33.17
C GLY A 43 -27.00 -14.78 33.12
N SER A 44 -26.43 -14.43 31.97
CA SER A 44 -25.01 -14.02 31.90
C SER A 44 -24.83 -12.54 32.29
N SER A 45 -24.02 -12.28 33.33
CA SER A 45 -23.61 -10.93 33.77
C SER A 45 -22.61 -10.34 32.77
N VAL A 46 -23.12 -9.83 31.65
CA VAL A 46 -22.28 -9.21 30.63
C VAL A 46 -21.97 -7.78 31.04
N ARG A 47 -20.71 -7.50 31.39
CA ARG A 47 -20.23 -6.13 31.55
C ARG A 47 -20.17 -5.48 30.16
N LEU A 48 -20.91 -4.39 29.99
CA LEU A 48 -20.88 -3.56 28.79
C LEU A 48 -19.72 -2.58 28.89
N GLU A 49 -19.02 -2.40 27.78
CA GLU A 49 -17.93 -1.45 27.63
C GLU A 49 -18.10 -0.68 26.33
N HIS A 50 -17.73 0.60 26.32
CA HIS A 50 -17.73 1.39 25.10
C HIS A 50 -16.35 1.37 24.48
N LEU A 51 -16.25 0.90 23.23
CA LEU A 51 -14.99 0.83 22.50
C LEU A 51 -15.04 1.69 21.24
N TYR A 52 -13.95 2.37 20.96
CA TYR A 52 -13.72 2.99 19.65
C TYR A 52 -13.19 1.96 18.65
N THR A 53 -13.72 2.01 17.43
CA THR A 53 -13.25 1.21 16.30
C THR A 53 -12.54 2.10 15.31
N ASN A 54 -11.67 1.58 14.46
CA ASN A 54 -11.05 2.39 13.40
C ASN A 54 -11.95 2.62 12.17
N HIS A 55 -13.27 2.65 12.40
CA HIS A 55 -14.29 2.89 11.39
C HIS A 55 -14.89 4.28 11.60
N PHE A 56 -15.25 4.94 10.51
CA PHE A 56 -15.94 6.22 10.51
C PHE A 56 -17.27 6.07 9.80
N THR A 57 -18.38 6.51 10.41
CA THR A 57 -19.69 6.46 9.75
C THR A 57 -19.66 7.40 8.56
N CYS A 58 -20.14 6.95 7.41
CA CYS A 58 -20.22 7.77 6.21
C CYS A 58 -21.48 7.51 5.42
N GLN A 59 -21.78 8.41 4.49
CA GLN A 59 -22.93 8.32 3.61
C GLN A 59 -22.59 8.91 2.24
N PHE A 60 -23.39 8.54 1.25
CA PHE A 60 -23.37 9.07 -0.11
C PHE A 60 -24.75 9.64 -0.45
N ALA A 61 -24.88 10.38 -1.54
CA ALA A 61 -26.20 10.74 -2.05
C ALA A 61 -27.03 9.48 -2.36
N LYS A 62 -28.32 9.50 -2.04
CA LYS A 62 -29.27 8.44 -2.42
C LYS A 62 -29.50 8.50 -3.93
N ASN A 63 -29.76 7.34 -4.54
CA ASN A 63 -30.03 7.21 -5.98
C ASN A 63 -28.92 7.79 -6.89
N LEU A 64 -27.67 7.79 -6.44
CA LEU A 64 -26.54 8.24 -7.25
C LEU A 64 -26.23 7.14 -8.29
N PRO A 65 -26.24 7.45 -9.60
CA PRO A 65 -25.86 6.48 -10.63
C PRO A 65 -24.35 6.25 -10.60
N LEU A 66 -23.92 5.03 -10.85
CA LEU A 66 -22.52 4.62 -10.91
C LEU A 66 -22.28 3.81 -12.20
N TYR A 67 -21.71 4.45 -13.21
CA TYR A 67 -21.40 3.83 -14.49
C TYR A 67 -19.90 3.52 -14.58
N GLN A 68 -19.55 2.31 -15.01
CA GLN A 68 -18.18 1.89 -15.28
C GLN A 68 -18.00 1.68 -16.79
N TYR A 69 -16.94 2.23 -17.36
CA TYR A 69 -16.59 2.14 -18.78
C TYR A 69 -15.22 1.51 -18.98
N ASP A 70 -15.07 0.69 -20.02
CA ASP A 70 -13.76 0.24 -20.50
C ASP A 70 -13.13 1.35 -21.36
N VAL A 71 -11.90 1.73 -21.04
CA VAL A 71 -11.19 2.83 -21.70
C VAL A 71 -9.77 2.46 -22.09
N ALA A 72 -9.29 3.08 -23.16
CA ALA A 72 -7.87 3.12 -23.49
C ALA A 72 -7.41 4.57 -23.63
N ILE A 73 -6.22 4.84 -23.10
CA ILE A 73 -5.51 6.10 -23.35
C ILE A 73 -4.50 5.81 -24.43
N GLU A 74 -4.50 6.62 -25.48
CA GLU A 74 -3.64 6.44 -26.64
C GLU A 74 -2.85 7.72 -26.90
N GLU A 75 -1.61 7.56 -27.36
CA GLU A 75 -0.68 8.65 -27.63
C GLU A 75 -0.15 8.53 -29.07
N MET A 76 0.03 9.68 -29.71
CA MET A 76 0.53 9.77 -31.09
C MET A 76 2.05 9.51 -31.11
N GLY A 77 2.48 8.51 -31.87
CA GLY A 77 3.90 8.22 -32.06
C GLY A 77 4.59 9.29 -32.89
N PHE A 78 5.65 9.89 -32.35
CA PHE A 78 6.36 11.00 -33.01
C PHE A 78 6.94 10.63 -34.39
N LYS A 79 7.44 9.39 -34.54
CA LYS A 79 8.08 8.93 -35.79
C LYS A 79 7.10 8.25 -36.75
N SER A 80 6.22 7.41 -36.22
CA SER A 80 5.30 6.59 -37.01
C SER A 80 4.00 7.30 -37.38
N LYS A 81 3.61 8.35 -36.63
CA LYS A 81 2.32 9.04 -36.77
C LYS A 81 1.10 8.12 -36.60
N GLU A 82 1.26 7.02 -35.88
CA GLU A 82 0.17 6.13 -35.50
C GLU A 82 -0.16 6.29 -34.02
N TRP A 83 -1.35 5.85 -33.65
CA TRP A 83 -1.81 5.85 -32.27
C TRP A 83 -1.41 4.56 -31.56
N TYR A 84 -0.87 4.68 -30.35
CA TYR A 84 -0.49 3.55 -29.52
C TYR A 84 -1.16 3.64 -28.16
N GLU A 85 -1.68 2.51 -27.66
CA GLU A 85 -2.16 2.43 -26.28
C GLU A 85 -0.98 2.66 -25.33
N VAL A 86 -1.15 3.66 -24.46
CA VAL A 86 -0.14 4.07 -23.50
C VAL A 86 0.04 2.96 -22.47
N LYS A 87 1.28 2.49 -22.33
CA LYS A 87 1.65 1.49 -21.32
C LYS A 87 2.13 2.21 -20.05
N GLY A 88 1.49 1.92 -18.92
CA GLY A 88 1.95 2.33 -17.59
C GLY A 88 1.01 3.30 -16.87
N ARG A 89 0.70 2.97 -15.61
CA ARG A 89 -0.31 3.68 -14.80
C ARG A 89 -0.02 5.17 -14.63
N SER A 90 1.23 5.54 -14.35
CA SER A 90 1.61 6.94 -14.11
C SER A 90 1.44 7.82 -15.34
N ARG A 91 1.80 7.34 -16.55
CA ARG A 91 1.61 8.11 -17.79
C ARG A 91 0.12 8.25 -18.11
N CYS A 92 -0.64 7.16 -17.98
CA CYS A 92 -2.09 7.16 -18.13
C CYS A 92 -2.77 8.17 -17.17
N ALA A 93 -2.38 8.18 -15.89
CA ALA A 93 -2.92 9.09 -14.89
C ALA A 93 -2.66 10.57 -15.25
N LEU A 94 -1.43 10.90 -15.69
CA LEU A 94 -1.05 12.26 -16.10
C LEU A 94 -1.82 12.73 -17.32
N ILE A 95 -1.93 11.90 -18.36
CA ILE A 95 -2.69 12.24 -19.58
C ILE A 95 -4.16 12.47 -19.21
N MET A 96 -4.75 11.57 -18.43
CA MET A 96 -6.15 11.69 -18.02
C MET A 96 -6.39 12.96 -17.19
N GLN A 97 -5.49 13.29 -16.27
CA GLN A 97 -5.59 14.51 -15.48
C GLN A 97 -5.52 15.76 -16.35
N SER A 98 -4.60 15.79 -17.34
CA SER A 98 -4.49 16.89 -18.31
C SER A 98 -5.76 17.03 -19.16
N MET A 99 -6.29 15.91 -19.65
CA MET A 99 -7.53 15.92 -20.45
C MET A 99 -8.72 16.42 -19.62
N ILE A 100 -8.89 15.93 -18.39
CA ILE A 100 -9.97 16.41 -17.50
C ILE A 100 -9.79 17.91 -17.20
N ALA A 101 -8.56 18.37 -16.96
CA ALA A 101 -8.28 19.78 -16.69
C ALA A 101 -8.54 20.70 -17.89
N THR A 102 -8.37 20.19 -19.12
CA THR A 102 -8.71 20.92 -20.37
C THR A 102 -10.19 20.87 -20.71
N GLY A 103 -11.03 20.23 -19.88
CA GLY A 103 -12.48 20.27 -20.01
C GLY A 103 -13.06 19.32 -21.06
N ILE A 104 -12.45 18.14 -21.28
CA ILE A 104 -13.00 17.14 -22.23
C ILE A 104 -14.41 16.66 -21.87
N PHE A 105 -14.78 16.76 -20.58
CA PHE A 105 -16.12 16.47 -20.07
C PHE A 105 -16.78 17.76 -19.62
N LEU A 106 -18.10 17.83 -19.79
CA LEU A 106 -18.90 18.95 -19.28
C LEU A 106 -18.70 19.06 -17.75
N PRO A 107 -18.72 20.28 -17.17
CA PRO A 107 -18.53 20.48 -15.73
C PRO A 107 -19.51 19.70 -14.83
N GLU A 108 -20.68 19.38 -15.34
CA GLU A 108 -21.72 18.61 -14.62
C GLU A 108 -21.42 17.10 -14.60
N VAL A 109 -20.62 16.61 -15.55
CA VAL A 109 -20.28 15.19 -15.67
C VAL A 109 -19.10 14.88 -14.75
N ILE A 110 -19.39 14.20 -13.65
CA ILE A 110 -18.37 13.79 -12.68
C ILE A 110 -17.75 12.49 -13.13
N VAL A 111 -16.44 12.52 -13.38
CA VAL A 111 -15.66 11.35 -13.79
C VAL A 111 -14.47 11.11 -12.90
N TRP A 112 -14.10 9.84 -12.72
CA TRP A 112 -12.85 9.45 -12.07
C TRP A 112 -12.30 8.19 -12.73
N TYR A 113 -10.97 8.09 -12.77
CA TYR A 113 -10.25 7.07 -13.52
C TYR A 113 -9.41 6.22 -12.57
N ASP A 114 -9.38 4.90 -12.80
CA ASP A 114 -8.63 3.94 -11.99
C ASP A 114 -7.13 3.84 -12.32
N GLU A 115 -6.66 4.70 -13.22
CA GLU A 115 -5.26 4.76 -13.68
C GLU A 115 -4.83 3.53 -14.50
N GLN A 116 -5.79 2.73 -14.97
CA GLN A 116 -5.55 1.54 -15.79
C GLN A 116 -6.46 1.47 -17.03
N LYS A 117 -7.70 1.01 -16.85
CA LYS A 117 -8.60 0.65 -17.97
C LYS A 117 -10.06 0.94 -17.65
N CYS A 118 -10.38 1.44 -16.46
CA CYS A 118 -11.75 1.76 -16.09
C CYS A 118 -11.91 3.25 -15.81
N LEU A 119 -12.84 3.86 -16.54
CA LEU A 119 -13.38 5.17 -16.22
C LEU A 119 -14.72 4.99 -15.52
N TYR A 120 -15.00 5.82 -14.52
CA TYR A 120 -16.25 5.83 -13.80
C TYR A 120 -16.93 7.19 -13.95
N SER A 121 -18.26 7.20 -13.96
CA SER A 121 -19.06 8.40 -14.10
C SER A 121 -20.37 8.31 -13.32
N THR A 122 -20.87 9.46 -12.87
CA THR A 122 -22.24 9.58 -12.33
C THR A 122 -23.29 9.84 -13.42
N SER A 123 -22.86 10.21 -14.63
CA SER A 123 -23.73 10.46 -15.78
C SER A 123 -23.44 9.47 -16.91
N ILE A 124 -24.46 9.16 -17.69
CA ILE A 124 -24.28 8.30 -18.86
C ILE A 124 -23.46 9.02 -19.93
N ILE A 125 -22.45 8.33 -20.46
CA ILE A 125 -21.62 8.78 -21.57
C ILE A 125 -21.93 7.84 -22.73
N GLN A 126 -22.32 8.38 -23.88
CA GLN A 126 -22.58 7.59 -25.07
C GLN A 126 -21.31 6.85 -25.49
N THR A 127 -21.40 5.55 -25.80
CA THR A 127 -20.26 4.73 -26.23
C THR A 127 -20.54 4.06 -27.58
N PRO A 128 -19.51 3.88 -28.45
CA PRO A 128 -18.12 4.30 -28.26
C PRO A 128 -17.96 5.82 -28.42
N LYS A 129 -16.98 6.40 -27.71
CA LYS A 129 -16.67 7.84 -27.81
C LYS A 129 -15.18 8.09 -27.73
N LEU A 130 -14.69 8.92 -28.64
CA LEU A 130 -13.31 9.34 -28.70
C LEU A 130 -13.20 10.81 -28.30
N PHE A 131 -12.28 11.11 -27.39
CA PHE A 131 -11.89 12.47 -27.03
C PHE A 131 -10.42 12.66 -27.41
N THR A 132 -10.11 13.76 -28.08
CA THR A 132 -8.73 14.12 -28.43
C THR A 132 -8.34 15.35 -27.62
N SER A 133 -7.13 15.37 -27.09
CA SER A 133 -6.59 16.54 -26.39
C SER A 133 -6.40 17.71 -27.36
N GLY A 134 -6.43 18.95 -26.85
CA GLY A 134 -6.27 20.14 -27.69
C GLY A 134 -4.94 20.23 -28.44
N ASP A 135 -3.89 19.57 -27.94
CA ASP A 135 -2.58 19.46 -28.60
C ASP A 135 -2.52 18.39 -29.71
N GLY A 136 -3.58 17.59 -29.87
CA GLY A 136 -3.65 16.48 -30.82
C GLY A 136 -2.72 15.30 -30.51
N GLN A 137 -2.02 15.31 -29.37
CA GLN A 137 -1.01 14.28 -29.05
C GLN A 137 -1.59 13.09 -28.30
N ASN A 138 -2.70 13.29 -27.58
CA ASN A 138 -3.31 12.27 -26.74
C ASN A 138 -4.79 12.09 -27.09
N ARG A 139 -5.30 10.88 -26.90
CA ARG A 139 -6.73 10.61 -27.00
C ARG A 139 -7.20 9.62 -25.94
N LEU A 140 -8.44 9.81 -25.50
CA LEU A 140 -9.17 8.91 -24.63
C LEU A 140 -10.23 8.21 -25.47
N ASN A 141 -10.12 6.89 -25.56
CA ASN A 141 -11.08 6.03 -26.24
C ASN A 141 -11.95 5.33 -25.19
N ILE A 142 -13.21 5.77 -25.08
CA ILE A 142 -14.24 5.11 -24.28
C ILE A 142 -14.89 4.04 -25.16
N LYS A 143 -14.54 2.78 -24.91
CA LYS A 143 -14.85 1.66 -25.80
C LYS A 143 -16.29 1.19 -25.61
N SER A 144 -16.67 0.90 -24.37
CA SER A 144 -17.97 0.33 -24.03
C SER A 144 -18.40 0.66 -22.61
N LEU A 145 -19.72 0.69 -22.40
CA LEU A 145 -20.32 0.70 -21.08
C LEU A 145 -20.28 -0.71 -20.48
N GLY A 146 -19.66 -0.84 -19.32
CA GLY A 146 -19.56 -2.07 -18.55
C GLY A 146 -20.64 -2.16 -17.49
N ASN A 147 -20.23 -2.13 -16.21
CA ASN A 147 -21.16 -2.25 -15.09
C ASN A 147 -21.97 -0.97 -14.86
N GLN A 148 -23.23 -1.15 -14.45
CA GLN A 148 -24.11 -0.08 -13.99
C GLN A 148 -24.57 -0.43 -12.58
N TRP A 149 -24.45 0.53 -11.68
CA TRP A 149 -24.84 0.41 -10.27
C TRP A 149 -25.49 1.71 -9.82
N SER A 150 -26.09 1.68 -8.64
CA SER A 150 -26.52 2.85 -7.91
C SER A 150 -26.14 2.74 -6.44
N THR A 151 -25.99 3.87 -5.75
CA THR A 151 -25.91 3.86 -4.28
C THR A 151 -27.15 3.23 -3.64
N ASN A 152 -28.30 3.17 -4.33
CA ASN A 152 -29.48 2.44 -3.86
C ASN A 152 -29.23 0.93 -3.68
N ASP A 153 -28.36 0.31 -4.48
CA ASP A 153 -27.98 -1.10 -4.31
C ASP A 153 -27.25 -1.31 -2.99
N ILE A 154 -26.39 -0.34 -2.62
CA ILE A 154 -25.67 -0.32 -1.34
C ILE A 154 -26.65 -0.11 -0.19
N TYR A 155 -27.56 0.86 -0.32
CA TYR A 155 -28.59 1.14 0.69
C TYR A 155 -29.55 -0.04 0.86
N GLY A 156 -29.92 -0.72 -0.22
CA GLY A 156 -30.71 -1.94 -0.20
C GLY A 156 -30.01 -3.07 0.56
N TYR A 157 -28.70 -3.25 0.32
CA TYR A 157 -27.92 -4.26 1.04
C TYR A 157 -27.84 -3.98 2.55
N ILE A 158 -27.46 -2.76 2.97
CA ILE A 158 -27.33 -2.44 4.41
C ILE A 158 -28.68 -2.48 5.15
N ASN A 159 -29.78 -2.26 4.44
CA ASN A 159 -31.15 -2.34 4.97
C ASN A 159 -31.77 -3.74 4.84
N ASN A 160 -31.01 -4.75 4.42
CA ASN A 160 -31.45 -6.15 4.28
C ASN A 160 -32.53 -6.37 3.23
N GLN A 161 -32.61 -5.49 2.24
CA GLN A 161 -33.47 -5.62 1.07
C GLN A 161 -32.76 -6.38 -0.06
N ALA A 162 -31.42 -6.49 0.00
CA ALA A 162 -30.61 -7.30 -0.90
C ALA A 162 -29.71 -8.27 -0.11
N HIS A 163 -29.48 -9.46 -0.65
CA HIS A 163 -28.67 -10.51 -0.01
C HIS A 163 -27.23 -10.58 -0.53
N GLU A 164 -26.97 -10.05 -1.73
CA GLU A 164 -25.65 -10.09 -2.36
C GLU A 164 -24.89 -8.77 -2.10
N TYR A 165 -23.62 -8.88 -1.69
CA TYR A 165 -22.78 -7.71 -1.44
C TYR A 165 -22.43 -7.01 -2.76
N PRO A 166 -22.69 -5.71 -2.94
CA PRO A 166 -22.46 -4.99 -4.19
C PRO A 166 -20.98 -4.61 -4.37
N TYR A 167 -20.12 -5.60 -4.63
CA TYR A 167 -18.65 -5.44 -4.72
C TYR A 167 -18.21 -4.36 -5.70
N ASP A 168 -18.77 -4.38 -6.91
CA ASP A 168 -18.38 -3.45 -7.97
C ASP A 168 -18.77 -2.02 -7.59
N ALA A 169 -19.97 -1.79 -7.04
CA ALA A 169 -20.40 -0.46 -6.56
C ALA A 169 -19.49 0.06 -5.44
N VAL A 170 -19.13 -0.79 -4.49
CA VAL A 170 -18.20 -0.45 -3.39
C VAL A 170 -16.82 -0.09 -3.96
N ARG A 171 -16.26 -0.90 -4.86
CA ARG A 171 -14.96 -0.62 -5.51
C ARG A 171 -14.98 0.71 -6.27
N ILE A 172 -16.06 0.97 -7.01
CA ILE A 172 -16.25 2.22 -7.76
C ILE A 172 -16.14 3.43 -6.82
N LEU A 173 -16.80 3.39 -5.66
CA LEU A 173 -16.74 4.46 -4.65
C LEU A 173 -15.40 4.51 -3.91
N GLU A 174 -14.75 3.38 -3.63
CA GLU A 174 -13.40 3.37 -3.04
C GLU A 174 -12.36 4.01 -3.96
N THR A 175 -12.45 3.78 -5.28
CA THR A 175 -11.60 4.46 -6.25
C THR A 175 -11.91 5.97 -6.28
N LEU A 176 -13.17 6.37 -6.15
CA LEU A 176 -13.55 7.78 -6.04
C LEU A 176 -12.89 8.45 -4.83
N LEU A 177 -12.98 7.83 -3.65
CA LEU A 177 -12.39 8.36 -2.41
C LEU A 177 -10.86 8.43 -2.46
N LYS A 178 -10.20 7.55 -3.22
CA LYS A 178 -8.77 7.69 -3.49
C LYS A 178 -8.50 8.84 -4.46
N LYS A 179 -9.32 8.97 -5.51
CA LYS A 179 -9.15 10.01 -6.53
C LYS A 179 -9.43 11.41 -5.99
N SER A 180 -10.34 11.56 -5.03
CA SER A 180 -10.58 12.82 -4.33
C SER A 180 -9.34 13.36 -3.61
N LEU A 181 -8.41 12.47 -3.24
CA LEU A 181 -7.16 12.83 -2.57
C LEU A 181 -5.95 12.95 -3.52
N GLN A 182 -6.11 12.80 -4.83
CA GLN A 182 -5.00 12.64 -5.78
C GLN A 182 -3.88 13.69 -5.73
N ASN A 183 -4.19 14.92 -5.30
CA ASN A 183 -3.22 16.01 -5.21
C ASN A 183 -2.52 16.07 -3.83
N GLN A 184 -3.03 15.33 -2.85
CA GLN A 184 -2.56 15.31 -1.47
C GLN A 184 -1.77 14.03 -1.14
N ILE A 185 -2.01 12.94 -1.88
CA ILE A 185 -1.40 11.64 -1.61
C ILE A 185 -0.64 11.08 -2.81
N GLN A 186 0.40 10.29 -2.50
CA GLN A 186 0.99 9.32 -3.41
C GLN A 186 0.54 7.92 -2.99
N VAL A 187 0.03 7.13 -3.94
CA VAL A 187 -0.32 5.73 -3.69
C VAL A 187 0.87 4.84 -4.03
N VAL A 188 1.29 3.99 -3.08
CA VAL A 188 2.33 2.97 -3.28
C VAL A 188 1.85 1.66 -2.64
N ASN A 189 1.82 0.58 -3.42
CA ASN A 189 1.35 -0.75 -2.97
C ASN A 189 -0.01 -0.69 -2.23
N ASN A 190 -1.00 -0.03 -2.83
CA ASN A 190 -2.35 0.22 -2.27
C ASN A 190 -2.41 1.00 -0.95
N THR A 191 -1.28 1.56 -0.49
CA THR A 191 -1.21 2.43 0.69
C THR A 191 -1.09 3.89 0.24
N CYS A 192 -1.85 4.78 0.85
CA CYS A 192 -1.84 6.21 0.59
C CYS A 192 -0.83 6.88 1.53
N TYR A 193 0.01 7.77 1.00
CA TYR A 193 0.98 8.55 1.77
C TYR A 193 0.82 10.02 1.43
N PHE A 194 0.69 10.89 2.43
CA PHE A 194 0.62 12.33 2.19
C PHE A 194 1.94 12.84 1.60
N VAL A 195 1.88 13.54 0.47
CA VAL A 195 3.07 14.03 -0.25
C VAL A 195 3.83 15.09 0.56
N ASN A 196 3.09 15.93 1.30
CA ASN A 196 3.63 17.04 2.06
C ASN A 196 4.12 16.65 3.47
N GLN A 197 3.91 15.39 3.88
CA GLN A 197 4.36 14.93 5.19
C GLN A 197 5.88 14.65 5.15
N LYS A 198 6.61 15.32 6.05
CA LYS A 198 8.05 15.11 6.20
C LYS A 198 8.31 13.68 6.70
N PRO A 199 9.09 12.87 5.98
CA PRO A 199 9.41 11.52 6.42
C PRO A 199 10.37 11.55 7.61
N LYS A 200 10.37 10.48 8.41
CA LYS A 200 11.34 10.27 9.49
C LYS A 200 12.58 9.59 8.93
N THR A 201 13.76 10.16 9.13
CA THR A 201 15.02 9.52 8.72
C THR A 201 15.38 8.40 9.70
N LEU A 202 15.75 7.23 9.17
CA LEU A 202 16.23 6.08 9.92
C LEU A 202 17.76 6.00 9.86
N THR A 203 18.34 5.22 10.77
CA THR A 203 19.77 4.90 10.74
C THR A 203 20.15 4.23 9.42
N GLY A 204 21.23 4.70 8.80
CA GLY A 204 21.65 4.25 7.48
C GLY A 204 20.91 4.93 6.33
N GLY A 205 20.32 6.12 6.53
CA GLY A 205 19.84 6.97 5.43
C GLY A 205 18.50 6.57 4.82
N PHE A 206 17.89 5.46 5.23
CA PHE A 206 16.50 5.13 4.85
C PHE A 206 15.51 6.14 5.44
N ILE A 207 14.32 6.20 4.86
CA ILE A 207 13.26 7.07 5.36
C ILE A 207 12.01 6.25 5.67
N GLU A 208 11.29 6.63 6.72
CA GLU A 208 10.03 6.02 7.14
C GLU A 208 8.89 7.02 6.90
N ARG A 209 7.81 6.52 6.30
CA ARG A 209 6.59 7.29 6.05
C ARG A 209 5.41 6.63 6.75
N LEU A 210 4.60 7.44 7.42
CA LEU A 210 3.29 7.03 7.89
C LEU A 210 2.30 7.15 6.73
N GLY A 211 1.81 6.02 6.24
CA GLY A 211 0.72 5.95 5.28
C GLY A 211 -0.55 5.43 5.92
N PHE A 212 -1.59 5.32 5.11
CA PHE A 212 -2.86 4.73 5.50
C PHE A 212 -3.51 3.92 4.38
N ILE A 213 -4.32 2.95 4.77
CA ILE A 213 -5.18 2.16 3.89
C ILE A 213 -6.60 2.49 4.29
N GLN A 214 -7.48 2.60 3.29
CA GLN A 214 -8.90 2.82 3.51
C GLN A 214 -9.73 1.83 2.72
N ALA A 215 -10.84 1.42 3.32
CA ALA A 215 -11.81 0.50 2.73
C ALA A 215 -13.23 0.81 3.20
N LEU A 216 -14.18 0.78 2.28
CA LEU A 216 -15.60 0.91 2.60
C LEU A 216 -16.13 -0.43 3.10
N ASN A 217 -16.85 -0.40 4.21
CA ASN A 217 -17.51 -1.55 4.80
C ASN A 217 -19.01 -1.29 4.97
N LEU A 218 -19.81 -2.26 4.54
CA LEU A 218 -21.25 -2.22 4.65
C LEU A 218 -21.67 -2.97 5.93
N ALA A 219 -22.06 -2.22 6.94
CA ALA A 219 -22.61 -2.77 8.19
C ALA A 219 -24.14 -2.67 8.18
N SER A 220 -24.80 -3.41 9.08
CA SER A 220 -26.28 -3.37 9.18
C SER A 220 -26.74 -1.93 9.46
N GLY A 221 -27.49 -1.37 8.52
CA GLY A 221 -28.05 -0.01 8.57
C GLY A 221 -27.05 1.15 8.42
N ARG A 222 -25.77 0.90 8.10
CA ARG A 222 -24.79 1.98 7.92
C ARG A 222 -23.62 1.62 7.00
N ILE A 223 -23.06 2.63 6.36
CA ILE A 223 -21.81 2.53 5.61
C ILE A 223 -20.69 3.08 6.50
N THR A 224 -19.54 2.42 6.52
CA THR A 224 -18.38 2.88 7.29
C THR A 224 -17.13 2.91 6.43
N LEU A 225 -16.29 3.92 6.61
CA LEU A 225 -14.94 3.95 6.06
C LEU A 225 -13.99 3.45 7.15
N ASN A 226 -13.39 2.27 6.93
CA ASN A 226 -12.32 1.75 7.79
C ASN A 226 -11.01 2.39 7.36
N VAL A 227 -10.27 2.98 8.30
CA VAL A 227 -8.96 3.56 8.07
C VAL A 227 -7.93 2.92 8.97
N GLN A 228 -6.81 2.50 8.37
CA GLN A 228 -5.72 1.87 9.07
C GLN A 228 -4.40 2.54 8.71
N THR A 229 -3.64 2.96 9.72
CA THR A 229 -2.28 3.49 9.54
C THR A 229 -1.26 2.37 9.33
N LYS A 230 -0.22 2.68 8.55
CA LYS A 230 0.89 1.78 8.23
C LYS A 230 2.19 2.58 8.14
N LEU A 231 3.18 2.22 8.95
CA LEU A 231 4.55 2.69 8.75
C LEU A 231 5.21 1.86 7.66
N THR A 232 5.92 2.51 6.74
CA THR A 232 6.63 1.84 5.66
C THR A 232 7.97 2.52 5.42
N THR A 233 9.00 1.69 5.27
CA THR A 233 10.36 2.12 4.96
C THR A 233 10.52 2.30 3.46
N PHE A 234 11.17 3.39 3.06
CA PHE A 234 11.47 3.74 1.68
C PHE A 234 12.96 4.01 1.52
N TYR A 235 13.45 3.83 0.30
CA TYR A 235 14.71 4.46 -0.09
C TYR A 235 14.56 5.98 -0.10
N PRO A 236 15.60 6.73 0.30
CA PRO A 236 15.62 8.18 0.19
C PRO A 236 15.73 8.60 -1.28
N GLU A 237 15.06 9.67 -1.67
CA GLU A 237 15.29 10.30 -2.97
C GLU A 237 16.54 11.18 -2.89
N MET A 238 17.69 10.64 -3.30
CA MET A 238 18.99 11.30 -3.16
C MET A 238 20.01 10.77 -4.19
N PRO A 239 21.15 11.46 -4.40
CA PRO A 239 22.23 10.94 -5.24
C PRO A 239 22.68 9.56 -4.76
N LEU A 240 22.89 8.64 -5.70
CA LEU A 240 23.27 7.26 -5.38
C LEU A 240 24.61 7.22 -4.64
N LEU A 241 25.56 8.07 -5.05
CA LEU A 241 26.88 8.17 -4.43
C LEU A 241 26.78 8.54 -2.94
N ASP A 242 25.96 9.53 -2.58
CA ASP A 242 25.75 9.94 -1.20
C ASP A 242 25.13 8.81 -0.36
N PHE A 243 24.17 8.08 -0.93
CA PHE A 243 23.58 6.93 -0.26
C PHE A 243 24.61 5.80 -0.04
N ILE A 244 25.50 5.56 -1.00
CA ILE A 244 26.62 4.62 -0.86
C ILE A 244 27.50 5.02 0.32
N HIS A 245 27.89 6.30 0.40
CA HIS A 245 28.70 6.82 1.51
C HIS A 245 28.00 6.65 2.85
N MET A 246 26.69 6.87 2.93
CA MET A 246 25.91 6.61 4.15
C MET A 246 25.91 5.13 4.55
N GLN A 247 25.84 4.20 3.59
CA GLN A 247 25.83 2.75 3.89
C GLN A 247 27.18 2.20 4.38
N ILE A 248 28.28 2.81 3.94
CA ILE A 248 29.64 2.44 4.34
C ILE A 248 30.15 3.28 5.52
N GLY A 249 29.52 4.43 5.81
CA GLY A 249 29.89 5.34 6.89
C GLY A 249 31.14 6.18 6.61
N ALA A 250 31.50 6.38 5.34
CA ALA A 250 32.68 7.12 4.93
C ALA A 250 32.55 7.66 3.50
N ASN A 251 33.18 8.79 3.20
CA ASN A 251 33.20 9.40 1.86
C ASN A 251 34.38 8.85 1.04
N ARG A 252 34.38 7.54 0.77
CA ARG A 252 35.44 6.84 0.00
C ARG A 252 34.89 5.75 -0.91
N ILE A 253 35.77 5.21 -1.73
CA ILE A 253 35.47 4.06 -2.60
C ILE A 253 35.14 2.84 -1.71
N PRO A 254 34.05 2.11 -1.98
CA PRO A 254 33.70 0.90 -1.25
C PRO A 254 34.69 -0.23 -1.58
N ASN A 255 35.08 -1.01 -0.58
CA ASN A 255 35.85 -2.24 -0.78
C ASN A 255 34.95 -3.38 -1.28
N GLU A 256 35.53 -4.54 -1.62
CA GLU A 256 34.78 -5.66 -2.20
C GLU A 256 33.65 -6.18 -1.29
N ASN A 257 33.88 -6.23 0.02
CA ASN A 257 32.87 -6.67 1.00
C ASN A 257 31.73 -5.65 1.13
N GLU A 258 32.06 -4.36 1.09
CA GLU A 258 31.09 -3.26 1.07
C GLU A 258 30.26 -3.29 -0.22
N CYS A 259 30.87 -3.54 -1.38
CA CYS A 259 30.15 -3.75 -2.65
C CYS A 259 29.16 -4.93 -2.55
N LYS A 260 29.55 -6.05 -1.93
CA LYS A 260 28.65 -7.19 -1.70
C LYS A 260 27.47 -6.81 -0.79
N LYS A 261 27.70 -6.00 0.25
CA LYS A 261 26.64 -5.47 1.12
C LYS A 261 25.70 -4.52 0.35
N LEU A 262 26.27 -3.59 -0.41
CA LEU A 262 25.54 -2.63 -1.24
C LEU A 262 24.70 -3.35 -2.30
N ASN A 263 25.20 -4.41 -2.93
CA ASN A 263 24.43 -5.26 -3.85
C ASN A 263 23.17 -5.80 -3.18
N ARG A 264 23.26 -6.34 -1.95
CA ARG A 264 22.07 -6.82 -1.22
C ARG A 264 21.08 -5.69 -0.97
N ILE A 265 21.56 -4.52 -0.57
CA ILE A 265 20.71 -3.36 -0.26
C ILE A 265 20.06 -2.80 -1.52
N LEU A 266 20.80 -2.57 -2.59
CA LEU A 266 20.38 -1.83 -3.78
C LEU A 266 19.83 -2.71 -4.91
N LYS A 267 19.91 -4.04 -4.81
CA LYS A 267 19.29 -4.94 -5.82
C LYS A 267 17.82 -4.60 -6.07
N ASN A 268 17.44 -4.45 -7.33
CA ASN A 268 16.12 -4.06 -7.82
C ASN A 268 15.70 -2.61 -7.46
N CYS A 269 16.59 -1.81 -6.89
CA CYS A 269 16.34 -0.38 -6.67
C CYS A 269 16.39 0.34 -8.02
N LEU A 270 15.40 1.19 -8.28
CA LEU A 270 15.35 2.03 -9.48
C LEU A 270 16.16 3.31 -9.27
N VAL A 271 17.03 3.62 -10.22
CA VAL A 271 17.73 4.90 -10.30
C VAL A 271 17.33 5.65 -11.56
N VAL A 272 17.36 6.97 -11.48
CA VAL A 272 17.17 7.86 -12.62
C VAL A 272 18.48 8.59 -12.88
N THR A 273 18.71 8.95 -14.14
CA THR A 273 19.94 9.65 -14.56
C THR A 273 19.64 11.09 -14.96
N GLN A 274 20.60 11.98 -14.74
CA GLN A 274 20.50 13.38 -15.15
C GLN A 274 20.21 13.52 -16.66
N GLN A 275 20.81 12.64 -17.47
CA GLN A 275 20.68 12.66 -18.93
C GLN A 275 19.28 12.38 -19.44
N SER A 276 18.52 11.61 -18.68
CA SER A 276 17.11 11.36 -18.99
C SER A 276 16.19 12.50 -18.52
N ASN A 277 16.76 13.63 -18.07
CA ASN A 277 16.07 14.65 -17.29
C ASN A 277 15.32 14.03 -16.09
N TRP A 278 15.96 13.02 -15.47
CA TRP A 278 15.41 12.25 -14.35
C TRP A 278 14.11 11.47 -14.66
N LYS A 279 13.80 11.23 -15.95
CA LYS A 279 12.56 10.56 -16.38
C LYS A 279 12.72 9.05 -16.56
N GLN A 280 13.87 8.61 -17.08
CA GLN A 280 14.10 7.20 -17.38
C GLN A 280 14.67 6.50 -16.16
N ALA A 281 13.94 5.48 -15.70
CA ALA A 281 14.34 4.65 -14.57
C ALA A 281 15.11 3.42 -15.06
N TYR A 282 16.17 3.06 -14.34
CA TYR A 282 16.99 1.87 -14.54
C TYR A 282 16.99 1.06 -13.26
N GLU A 283 16.83 -0.26 -13.37
CA GLU A 283 16.86 -1.18 -12.24
C GLU A 283 18.29 -1.64 -11.95
N ILE A 284 18.77 -1.44 -10.73
CA ILE A 284 20.11 -1.87 -10.31
C ILE A 284 20.14 -3.39 -10.15
N ASP A 285 21.08 -4.02 -10.83
CA ASP A 285 21.42 -5.43 -10.64
C ASP A 285 22.51 -5.58 -9.56
N GLN A 286 23.68 -5.02 -9.84
CA GLN A 286 24.87 -5.14 -9.02
C GLN A 286 25.93 -4.07 -9.36
N PHE A 287 26.82 -3.82 -8.41
CA PHE A 287 28.12 -3.20 -8.63
C PHE A 287 29.00 -4.13 -9.45
N ILE A 288 29.75 -3.56 -10.38
CA ILE A 288 30.76 -4.27 -11.16
C ILE A 288 32.16 -3.82 -10.73
N ASN A 289 33.12 -4.75 -10.72
CA ASN A 289 34.51 -4.44 -10.39
C ASN A 289 35.24 -3.81 -11.58
N LYS A 290 34.66 -2.75 -12.15
CA LYS A 290 35.20 -1.98 -13.27
C LYS A 290 34.90 -0.50 -13.06
N ARG A 291 35.89 0.35 -13.32
CA ARG A 291 35.73 1.81 -13.30
C ARG A 291 35.20 2.29 -14.66
N PRO A 292 34.67 3.53 -14.74
CA PRO A 292 34.25 4.11 -16.01
C PRO A 292 35.32 4.04 -17.13
N GLY A 293 36.60 4.16 -16.80
CA GLY A 293 37.70 4.07 -17.78
C GLY A 293 37.93 2.66 -18.34
N ASP A 294 37.53 1.61 -17.61
CA ASP A 294 37.76 0.21 -17.99
C ASP A 294 36.64 -0.36 -18.87
N ILE A 295 35.53 0.38 -19.01
CA ILE A 295 34.33 -0.06 -19.71
C ILE A 295 34.27 0.63 -21.06
N LYS A 296 34.35 -0.17 -22.13
CA LYS A 296 34.13 0.29 -23.50
C LYS A 296 32.69 0.04 -23.93
N ILE A 297 32.08 1.03 -24.55
CA ILE A 297 30.78 0.88 -25.22
C ILE A 297 30.97 0.31 -26.63
N GLU A 298 29.88 -0.03 -27.33
CA GLU A 298 29.92 -0.63 -28.68
C GLU A 298 30.71 0.21 -29.69
N SER A 299 30.76 1.53 -29.53
CA SER A 299 31.57 2.43 -30.38
C SER A 299 33.08 2.35 -30.12
N GLY A 300 33.53 1.57 -29.13
CA GLY A 300 34.94 1.45 -28.71
C GLY A 300 35.42 2.54 -27.75
N GLN A 301 34.66 3.63 -27.57
CA GLN A 301 34.93 4.67 -26.58
C GLN A 301 34.79 4.14 -25.15
N THR A 302 35.60 4.65 -24.22
CA THR A 302 35.38 4.39 -22.78
C THR A 302 34.12 5.11 -22.29
N LEU A 303 33.53 4.69 -21.16
CA LEU A 303 32.40 5.43 -20.60
C LEU A 303 32.77 6.89 -20.30
N ILE A 304 34.00 7.16 -19.83
CA ILE A 304 34.47 8.54 -19.58
C ILE A 304 34.39 9.37 -20.87
N GLN A 305 34.93 8.85 -21.98
CA GLN A 305 34.89 9.51 -23.28
C GLN A 305 33.46 9.67 -23.79
N TYR A 306 32.62 8.65 -23.67
CA TYR A 306 31.23 8.73 -24.09
C TYR A 306 30.45 9.81 -23.32
N PHE A 307 30.58 9.87 -21.99
CA PHE A 307 29.91 10.88 -21.17
C PHE A 307 30.42 12.30 -21.46
N HIS A 308 31.72 12.45 -21.71
CA HIS A 308 32.31 13.73 -22.11
C HIS A 308 31.84 14.16 -23.50
N ASP A 309 32.06 13.34 -24.53
CA ASP A 309 31.89 13.72 -25.93
C ASP A 309 30.42 13.73 -26.36
N ALA A 310 29.65 12.70 -26.00
CA ALA A 310 28.27 12.55 -26.46
C ALA A 310 27.26 13.26 -25.56
N LYS A 311 27.63 13.57 -24.32
CA LYS A 311 26.70 14.06 -23.29
C LYS A 311 27.15 15.34 -22.59
N ASN A 312 28.35 15.83 -22.87
CA ASN A 312 28.93 17.03 -22.28
C ASN A 312 28.96 16.96 -20.73
N ILE A 313 29.29 15.80 -20.18
CA ILE A 313 29.43 15.55 -18.74
C ILE A 313 30.86 15.10 -18.44
N THR A 314 31.57 15.90 -17.65
CA THR A 314 32.89 15.53 -17.11
C THR A 314 32.71 14.78 -15.80
N LEU A 315 32.97 13.47 -15.82
CA LEU A 315 32.94 12.64 -14.60
C LEU A 315 34.10 13.02 -13.67
N THR A 316 33.80 13.31 -12.41
CA THR A 316 34.80 13.64 -11.39
C THR A 316 35.16 12.43 -10.52
N MET A 317 34.25 11.47 -10.37
CA MET A 317 34.38 10.30 -9.51
C MET A 317 34.79 9.05 -10.30
N THR A 318 35.78 9.19 -11.19
CA THR A 318 36.23 8.14 -12.12
C THR A 318 36.87 6.92 -11.45
N ASN A 319 37.24 7.02 -10.17
CA ASN A 319 37.83 5.92 -9.41
C ASN A 319 36.78 4.99 -8.75
N TYR A 320 35.50 5.36 -8.76
CA TYR A 320 34.42 4.53 -8.20
C TYR A 320 34.02 3.39 -9.15
N PRO A 321 33.59 2.23 -8.61
CA PRO A 321 33.01 1.18 -9.42
C PRO A 321 31.71 1.63 -10.08
N CYS A 322 31.47 1.17 -11.31
CA CYS A 322 30.18 1.33 -11.98
C CYS A 322 29.14 0.34 -11.43
N ILE A 323 27.87 0.60 -11.77
CA ILE A 323 26.76 -0.33 -11.55
C ILE A 323 26.28 -0.89 -12.88
N GLN A 324 25.93 -2.17 -12.88
CA GLN A 324 25.15 -2.81 -13.93
C GLN A 324 23.67 -2.59 -13.66
N VAL A 325 22.95 -2.15 -14.68
CA VAL A 325 21.52 -1.85 -14.60
C VAL A 325 20.77 -2.36 -15.82
N TYR A 326 19.46 -2.50 -15.69
CA TYR A 326 18.57 -2.86 -16.80
C TYR A 326 17.53 -1.77 -17.03
N LEU A 327 17.08 -1.65 -18.27
CA LEU A 327 15.82 -0.97 -18.52
C LEU A 327 14.66 -1.86 -18.06
N PRO A 328 13.62 -1.29 -17.44
CA PRO A 328 12.43 -2.06 -17.06
C PRO A 328 11.87 -2.81 -18.26
N ASN A 329 11.66 -4.13 -18.10
CA ASN A 329 11.22 -5.06 -19.15
C ASN A 329 12.25 -5.40 -20.25
N GLU A 330 13.52 -5.01 -20.11
CA GLU A 330 14.61 -5.36 -21.03
C GLU A 330 15.79 -6.03 -20.30
N TYR A 331 15.51 -7.05 -19.50
CA TYR A 331 16.50 -7.76 -18.67
C TYR A 331 17.62 -8.48 -19.45
N HIS A 332 17.48 -8.64 -20.76
CA HIS A 332 18.45 -9.29 -21.63
C HIS A 332 19.54 -8.33 -22.16
N LYS A 333 19.43 -7.02 -21.88
CA LYS A 333 20.37 -5.98 -22.33
C LYS A 333 20.87 -5.15 -21.15
N PRO A 334 21.85 -5.63 -20.37
CA PRO A 334 22.44 -4.83 -19.31
C PRO A 334 23.16 -3.61 -19.89
N CYS A 335 23.13 -2.50 -19.14
CA CYS A 335 24.00 -1.36 -19.39
C CYS A 335 24.76 -0.98 -18.11
N HIS A 336 25.81 -0.19 -18.26
CA HIS A 336 26.68 0.20 -17.16
C HIS A 336 26.60 1.71 -16.94
N LEU A 337 26.37 2.11 -15.69
CA LEU A 337 26.28 3.51 -15.31
C LEU A 337 27.33 3.84 -14.23
N PRO A 338 28.05 4.97 -14.36
CA PRO A 338 28.78 5.56 -13.25
C PRO A 338 27.82 5.93 -12.10
N VAL A 339 28.22 5.69 -10.85
CA VAL A 339 27.39 6.00 -9.68
C VAL A 339 27.13 7.50 -9.50
N GLU A 340 28.05 8.35 -9.99
CA GLU A 340 28.01 9.82 -9.90
C GLU A 340 26.79 10.44 -10.59
N ILE A 341 26.35 9.85 -11.70
CA ILE A 341 25.25 10.39 -12.52
C ILE A 341 23.87 9.84 -12.13
N CYS A 342 23.83 8.97 -11.12
CA CYS A 342 22.63 8.25 -10.70
C CYS A 342 22.01 8.88 -9.46
N ARG A 343 20.68 8.98 -9.45
CA ARG A 343 19.88 9.39 -8.28
C ARG A 343 18.85 8.30 -8.00
N ILE A 344 18.66 7.94 -6.73
CA ILE A 344 17.64 7.00 -6.31
C ILE A 344 16.27 7.61 -6.61
N LYS A 345 15.43 6.87 -7.35
CA LYS A 345 14.08 7.32 -7.70
C LYS A 345 13.19 7.43 -6.46
N ALA A 346 12.36 8.46 -6.39
CA ALA A 346 11.43 8.67 -5.29
C ALA A 346 10.39 7.54 -5.15
N TRP A 347 9.79 7.43 -3.97
CA TRP A 347 8.62 6.58 -3.67
C TRP A 347 8.84 5.07 -3.85
N GLN A 348 10.06 4.60 -3.62
CA GLN A 348 10.40 3.18 -3.66
C GLN A 348 10.43 2.57 -2.27
N VAL A 349 9.58 1.58 -2.03
CA VAL A 349 9.55 0.83 -0.77
C VAL A 349 10.83 0.01 -0.64
N TYR A 350 11.43 0.05 0.56
CA TYR A 350 12.47 -0.89 0.97
C TYR A 350 11.81 -2.03 1.75
N ASP A 351 11.68 -3.19 1.12
CA ASP A 351 10.98 -4.37 1.65
C ASP A 351 11.94 -5.42 2.26
N LYS A 352 13.24 -5.20 2.17
CA LYS A 352 14.27 -6.09 2.72
C LYS A 352 14.46 -5.85 4.22
N LEU A 353 14.97 -6.85 4.92
CA LEU A 353 15.27 -6.74 6.34
C LEU A 353 16.38 -5.71 6.57
N LEU A 354 16.17 -4.79 7.51
CA LEU A 354 17.21 -3.89 7.99
C LEU A 354 18.20 -4.66 8.88
N SER A 355 19.47 -4.27 8.90
CA SER A 355 20.44 -4.90 9.83
C SER A 355 20.11 -4.56 11.28
N LYS A 356 20.47 -5.40 12.26
CA LYS A 356 20.20 -5.17 13.70
C LYS A 356 20.66 -3.80 14.24
N VAL A 357 21.69 -3.20 13.62
CA VAL A 357 22.20 -1.85 13.97
C VAL A 357 21.34 -0.75 13.33
N GLN A 358 20.87 -0.97 12.10
CA GLN A 358 19.87 -0.10 11.45
C GLN A 358 18.50 -0.22 12.14
N GLU A 359 18.17 -1.41 12.68
CA GLU A 359 17.05 -1.67 13.60
C GLU A 359 17.35 -1.18 15.04
N GLY A 360 18.59 -0.79 15.37
CA GLY A 360 18.96 -0.40 16.74
C GLY A 360 18.31 0.90 17.19
N GLN A 361 17.83 1.72 16.26
CA GLN A 361 17.02 2.92 16.50
C GLN A 361 15.74 2.98 15.64
N GLY A 362 15.50 1.96 14.79
CA GLY A 362 14.25 1.73 14.07
C GLY A 362 13.47 0.62 14.77
N PRO A 363 12.17 0.77 15.04
CA PRO A 363 11.53 0.02 16.10
C PRO A 363 11.46 -1.49 15.80
N ARG A 364 12.09 -2.31 16.65
CA ARG A 364 11.61 -3.66 16.90
C ARG A 364 10.15 -3.54 17.33
N LYS A 365 9.20 -3.71 16.41
CA LYS A 365 7.76 -3.73 16.73
C LYS A 365 7.35 -2.61 17.71
N TYR A 366 7.52 -1.34 17.33
CA TYR A 366 6.79 -0.28 18.01
C TYR A 366 5.34 -0.48 17.62
N ILE A 367 4.65 -1.31 18.39
CA ILE A 367 3.21 -1.40 18.36
C ILE A 367 2.79 -0.11 19.06
N PRO A 368 2.31 0.90 18.32
CA PRO A 368 1.89 2.14 18.95
C PRO A 368 0.85 1.82 20.01
N GLN A 369 0.91 2.53 21.12
CA GLN A 369 -0.13 2.39 22.14
C GLN A 369 -1.50 2.71 21.52
N PRO A 370 -2.61 2.14 22.02
CA PRO A 370 -3.93 2.34 21.42
C PRO A 370 -4.33 3.81 21.24
N ASN A 371 -3.97 4.68 22.19
CA ASN A 371 -4.16 6.14 22.11
C ASN A 371 -3.34 6.77 20.97
N GLU A 372 -2.06 6.44 20.83
CA GLU A 372 -1.23 6.95 19.74
C GLU A 372 -1.74 6.50 18.37
N ARG A 373 -2.20 5.25 18.27
CA ARG A 373 -2.84 4.74 17.06
C ARG A 373 -4.15 5.46 16.77
N TYR A 374 -4.95 5.74 17.81
CA TYR A 374 -6.18 6.53 17.69
C TYR A 374 -5.88 7.90 17.11
N ASP A 375 -4.96 8.65 17.73
CA ASP A 375 -4.57 9.99 17.30
C ASP A 375 -4.01 10.00 15.87
N ALA A 376 -3.19 9.00 15.52
CA ALA A 376 -2.65 8.88 14.17
C ALA A 376 -3.75 8.68 13.12
N ILE A 377 -4.75 7.84 13.38
CA ILE A 377 -5.87 7.62 12.46
C ILE A 377 -6.79 8.85 12.39
N MET A 378 -7.08 9.50 13.52
CA MET A 378 -7.85 10.75 13.53
C MET A 378 -7.15 11.85 12.74
N ASN A 379 -5.82 11.97 12.87
CA ASN A 379 -5.03 12.91 12.09
C ASN A 379 -5.09 12.60 10.58
N VAL A 380 -5.06 11.33 10.19
CA VAL A 380 -5.27 10.92 8.78
C VAL A 380 -6.63 11.38 8.27
N ILE A 381 -7.71 11.13 9.02
CA ILE A 381 -9.06 11.55 8.60
C ILE A 381 -9.17 13.06 8.46
N ARG A 382 -8.62 13.82 9.42
CA ARG A 382 -8.58 15.29 9.34
C ARG A 382 -7.82 15.76 8.11
N GLN A 383 -6.65 15.19 7.83
CA GLN A 383 -5.85 15.56 6.64
C GLN A 383 -6.50 15.15 5.32
N CYS A 384 -7.37 14.13 5.29
CA CYS A 384 -8.09 13.75 4.07
C CYS A 384 -9.14 14.80 3.68
N ASP A 385 -9.64 15.60 4.63
CA ASP A 385 -10.53 16.72 4.35
C ASP A 385 -11.74 16.34 3.48
N TYR A 386 -12.30 15.15 3.71
CA TYR A 386 -13.37 14.59 2.87
C TYR A 386 -14.62 15.46 2.83
N ASN A 387 -14.91 16.16 3.93
CA ASN A 387 -16.07 17.04 4.07
C ASN A 387 -15.83 18.47 3.54
N LEU A 388 -14.62 18.83 3.10
CA LEU A 388 -14.35 20.19 2.62
C LEU A 388 -15.06 20.47 1.29
N THR A 389 -15.66 21.66 1.17
CA THR A 389 -16.36 22.13 -0.04
C THR A 389 -15.46 22.20 -1.28
N SER A 390 -14.15 22.33 -1.09
CA SER A 390 -13.13 22.32 -2.15
C SER A 390 -12.94 20.92 -2.76
N ASN A 391 -13.29 19.85 -2.03
CA ASN A 391 -13.25 18.49 -2.53
C ASN A 391 -14.45 18.21 -3.44
N ARG A 392 -14.33 18.64 -4.70
CA ARG A 392 -15.38 18.51 -5.72
C ARG A 392 -15.90 17.08 -5.85
N LEU A 393 -15.02 16.07 -5.89
CA LEU A 393 -15.48 14.68 -6.06
C LEU A 393 -16.37 14.21 -4.92
N CYS A 394 -15.99 14.47 -3.66
CA CYS A 394 -16.80 14.12 -2.50
C CYS A 394 -18.11 14.92 -2.45
N ARG A 395 -18.05 16.24 -2.70
CA ARG A 395 -19.23 17.12 -2.70
C ARG A 395 -20.29 16.67 -3.70
N GLU A 396 -19.91 16.42 -4.94
CA GLU A 396 -20.85 16.12 -6.03
C GLU A 396 -21.51 14.75 -5.90
N VAL A 397 -20.86 13.79 -5.23
CA VAL A 397 -21.46 12.49 -4.91
C VAL A 397 -22.18 12.48 -3.55
N GLY A 398 -22.26 13.62 -2.88
CA GLY A 398 -22.84 13.75 -1.55
C GLY A 398 -22.14 12.89 -0.50
N PHE A 399 -20.83 12.67 -0.64
CA PHE A 399 -20.04 11.96 0.36
C PHE A 399 -19.90 12.82 1.61
N GLN A 400 -20.30 12.27 2.75
CA GLN A 400 -20.09 12.87 4.06
C GLN A 400 -19.59 11.79 5.02
N ILE A 401 -18.63 12.15 5.85
CA ILE A 401 -18.05 11.29 6.89
C ILE A 401 -18.19 11.97 8.25
N ASP A 402 -18.44 11.20 9.30
CA ASP A 402 -18.26 11.68 10.67
C ASP A 402 -16.75 11.68 10.96
N ASP A 403 -16.12 12.84 10.86
CA ASP A 403 -14.67 13.04 11.01
C ASP A 403 -14.27 13.53 12.41
N LYS A 404 -15.25 13.68 13.32
CA LYS A 404 -15.02 14.18 14.68
C LYS A 404 -14.50 13.11 15.61
N GLU A 405 -15.07 11.91 15.52
CA GLU A 405 -14.64 10.75 16.29
C GLU A 405 -14.74 9.44 15.50
N MET A 406 -13.95 8.47 15.93
CA MET A 406 -14.11 7.08 15.52
C MET A 406 -15.48 6.53 15.95
N LEU A 407 -15.99 5.56 15.19
CA LEU A 407 -17.24 4.88 15.53
C LEU A 407 -17.10 4.16 16.87
N GLN A 408 -17.89 4.61 17.84
CA GLN A 408 -18.06 3.96 19.14
C GLN A 408 -19.07 2.81 19.03
N VAL A 409 -18.73 1.67 19.62
CA VAL A 409 -19.57 0.48 19.67
C VAL A 409 -19.70 -0.04 21.08
N ASN A 410 -20.84 -0.67 21.38
CA ASN A 410 -21.06 -1.37 22.62
C ASN A 410 -20.43 -2.76 22.53
N ALA A 411 -19.36 -2.97 23.28
CA ALA A 411 -18.69 -4.24 23.42
C ALA A 411 -19.17 -4.98 24.67
N ARG A 412 -18.99 -6.30 24.64
CA ARG A 412 -19.32 -7.20 25.74
C ARG A 412 -18.02 -7.82 26.25
N LEU A 413 -17.70 -7.58 27.51
CA LEU A 413 -16.59 -8.29 28.15
C LEU A 413 -17.11 -9.64 28.65
N LEU A 414 -16.65 -10.72 28.02
CA LEU A 414 -16.97 -12.07 28.44
C LEU A 414 -16.23 -12.39 29.75
N SER A 415 -16.89 -13.08 30.67
CA SER A 415 -16.26 -13.60 31.87
C SER A 415 -15.14 -14.57 31.50
N GLN A 416 -14.01 -14.47 32.19
CA GLN A 416 -12.90 -15.42 32.01
C GLN A 416 -13.38 -16.83 32.37
N PRO A 417 -13.12 -17.85 31.53
CA PRO A 417 -13.42 -19.21 31.91
C PRO A 417 -12.48 -19.64 33.05
N GLN A 418 -12.99 -20.46 33.96
CA GLN A 418 -12.16 -21.13 34.96
C GLN A 418 -11.48 -22.34 34.31
N ILE A 419 -10.17 -22.48 34.50
CA ILE A 419 -9.44 -23.66 34.04
C ILE A 419 -9.28 -24.60 35.23
N GLN A 420 -9.72 -25.85 35.06
CA GLN A 420 -9.38 -26.91 35.99
C GLN A 420 -7.95 -27.37 35.72
N THR A 421 -7.05 -27.14 36.67
CA THR A 421 -5.63 -27.49 36.60
C THR A 421 -5.32 -28.80 37.33
N GLY A 422 -6.24 -29.33 38.14
CA GLY A 422 -6.08 -30.59 38.85
C GLY A 422 -7.44 -31.13 39.32
N PRO A 423 -7.49 -32.34 39.91
CA PRO A 423 -8.74 -32.92 40.43
C PRO A 423 -9.50 -31.96 41.36
N ASN A 424 -8.78 -31.20 42.19
CA ASN A 424 -9.33 -30.22 43.15
C ASN A 424 -8.67 -28.83 43.01
N SER A 425 -8.08 -28.51 41.86
CA SER A 425 -7.39 -27.23 41.64
C SER A 425 -7.97 -26.52 40.42
N THR A 426 -8.27 -25.23 40.59
CA THR A 426 -8.77 -24.35 39.53
C THR A 426 -7.93 -23.09 39.49
N ALA A 427 -7.54 -22.67 38.29
CA ALA A 427 -6.80 -21.44 38.06
C ALA A 427 -7.68 -20.41 37.33
N ASN A 428 -7.63 -19.16 37.80
CA ASN A 428 -8.22 -18.04 37.08
C ASN A 428 -7.24 -17.57 35.99
N ILE A 429 -7.68 -17.56 34.74
CA ILE A 429 -6.88 -17.02 33.64
C ILE A 429 -6.75 -15.51 33.82
N ARG A 430 -5.55 -14.98 34.04
CA ARG A 430 -5.31 -13.54 33.83
C ARG A 430 -5.06 -13.33 32.35
N ILE A 431 -5.47 -12.19 31.78
CA ILE A 431 -5.37 -11.91 30.33
C ILE A 431 -3.98 -12.32 29.81
N GLY A 432 -3.93 -13.37 28.97
CA GLY A 432 -2.69 -13.89 28.35
C GLY A 432 -1.75 -14.70 29.25
N ARG A 433 -2.13 -15.03 30.50
CA ARG A 433 -1.33 -15.84 31.43
C ARG A 433 -2.18 -16.86 32.16
N ILE A 434 -1.78 -18.14 32.06
CA ILE A 434 -2.29 -19.22 32.90
C ILE A 434 -1.24 -19.42 34.00
N PRO A 435 -1.53 -19.08 35.27
CA PRO A 435 -0.67 -19.50 36.36
C PRO A 435 -0.77 -21.02 36.47
N LEU A 436 0.31 -21.72 36.14
CA LEU A 436 0.46 -23.14 36.41
C LEU A 436 1.13 -23.27 37.78
N ASP A 437 0.32 -23.27 38.84
CA ASP A 437 0.80 -23.37 40.23
C ASP A 437 1.18 -24.82 40.58
N GLY A 438 1.86 -25.53 39.67
CA GLY A 438 2.39 -26.89 39.88
C GLY A 438 1.38 -28.04 39.76
N HIS A 439 0.07 -27.77 39.72
CA HIS A 439 -0.94 -28.81 39.55
C HIS A 439 -1.28 -29.01 38.07
N LEU A 440 -1.03 -30.22 37.56
CA LEU A 440 -1.43 -30.66 36.23
C LEU A 440 -2.71 -31.50 36.32
N PHE A 441 -3.60 -31.38 35.32
CA PHE A 441 -4.90 -32.07 35.35
C PHE A 441 -4.72 -33.58 35.35
N THR A 442 -3.70 -34.05 34.63
CA THR A 442 -3.26 -35.44 34.62
C THR A 442 -1.73 -35.47 34.63
N PRO A 443 -1.09 -35.48 35.81
CA PRO A 443 0.35 -35.59 35.89
C PRO A 443 0.78 -36.98 35.40
N LYS A 444 1.86 -37.05 34.62
CA LYS A 444 2.45 -38.31 34.16
C LYS A 444 3.79 -38.52 34.87
N PRO A 445 4.05 -39.70 35.46
CA PRO A 445 5.32 -39.97 36.09
C PRO A 445 6.43 -40.04 35.03
N ILE A 446 7.54 -39.35 35.27
CA ILE A 446 8.76 -39.45 34.46
C ILE A 446 9.64 -40.51 35.12
N SER A 447 9.67 -41.71 34.54
CA SER A 447 10.46 -42.83 35.08
C SER A 447 11.93 -42.82 34.65
N LYS A 448 12.24 -42.19 33.51
CA LYS A 448 13.59 -42.06 32.95
C LYS A 448 13.72 -40.70 32.26
N LEU A 449 14.77 -39.97 32.59
CA LEU A 449 15.11 -38.69 31.98
C LEU A 449 16.59 -38.73 31.59
N ALA A 450 16.88 -38.34 30.35
CA ALA A 450 18.25 -38.14 29.87
C ALA A 450 18.39 -36.69 29.42
N ILE A 451 19.50 -36.04 29.79
CA ILE A 451 19.80 -34.66 29.43
C ILE A 451 21.06 -34.67 28.59
N THR A 452 21.01 -34.00 27.43
CA THR A 452 22.18 -33.85 26.55
C THR A 452 22.37 -32.37 26.26
N TYR A 453 23.56 -31.86 26.54
CA TYR A 453 23.91 -30.46 26.34
C TYR A 453 24.78 -30.29 25.10
N PHE A 454 24.33 -29.44 24.17
CA PHE A 454 24.99 -29.18 22.89
C PHE A 454 25.71 -27.82 22.85
N GLY A 455 25.90 -27.15 23.99
CA GLY A 455 26.56 -25.86 24.03
C GLY A 455 28.08 -25.96 23.85
N THR A 456 28.68 -24.95 23.22
CA THR A 456 30.09 -24.92 22.84
C THR A 456 31.05 -24.58 23.99
N ASN A 457 30.53 -24.20 25.16
CA ASN A 457 31.34 -23.87 26.33
C ASN A 457 31.52 -25.10 27.23
N SER A 458 32.58 -25.87 26.99
CA SER A 458 32.96 -27.05 27.79
C SER A 458 33.45 -26.74 29.21
N LYS A 459 33.52 -25.45 29.59
CA LYS A 459 33.86 -24.98 30.96
C LYS A 459 32.63 -24.52 31.74
N GLN A 460 31.45 -25.07 31.48
CA GLN A 460 30.37 -24.98 32.45
C GLN A 460 30.60 -26.08 33.49
N ASP A 461 30.93 -25.65 34.72
CA ASP A 461 31.11 -26.51 35.87
C ASP A 461 29.92 -27.46 36.02
N ASN A 462 30.18 -28.73 36.30
CA ASN A 462 29.18 -29.73 36.67
C ASN A 462 28.16 -29.17 37.67
N GLY A 463 28.60 -28.29 38.58
CA GLY A 463 27.73 -27.60 39.55
C GLY A 463 26.59 -26.78 38.94
N THR A 464 26.74 -26.23 37.73
CA THR A 464 25.64 -25.50 37.05
C THR A 464 24.58 -26.45 36.52
N MET A 465 25.00 -27.59 35.96
CA MET A 465 24.09 -28.64 35.50
C MET A 465 23.42 -29.34 36.69
N ASP A 466 24.17 -29.59 37.77
CA ASP A 466 23.62 -30.13 39.01
C ASP A 466 22.59 -29.17 39.60
N THR A 467 22.87 -27.86 39.64
CA THR A 467 21.91 -26.85 40.11
C THR A 467 20.66 -26.80 39.22
N PHE A 468 20.82 -26.88 37.89
CA PHE A 468 19.70 -26.95 36.98
C PHE A 468 18.84 -28.20 37.19
N ILE A 469 19.46 -29.38 37.33
CA ILE A 469 18.78 -30.64 37.58
C ILE A 469 18.03 -30.59 38.91
N GLN A 470 18.68 -30.09 39.97
CA GLN A 470 18.03 -29.88 41.27
C GLN A 470 16.85 -28.91 41.18
N THR A 471 16.95 -27.85 40.38
CA THR A 471 15.85 -26.89 40.17
C THR A 471 14.72 -27.45 39.31
N LEU A 472 15.00 -28.44 38.45
CA LEU A 472 14.00 -29.07 37.59
C LEU A 472 13.22 -30.18 38.33
N LEU A 473 13.88 -30.87 39.26
CA LEU A 473 13.30 -31.98 40.05
C LEU A 473 12.57 -31.50 41.31
N ASN A 474 12.98 -30.36 41.87
CA ASN A 474 12.29 -29.68 42.96
C ASN A 474 11.26 -28.69 42.41
#